data_AF-A0A7G9W3U7-F1
#
_entry.id   AF-A0A7G9W3U7-F1
#
_cell.length_a   1.000
_cell.length_b   1.000
_cell.length_c   1.000
_cell.angle_alpha   90.00
_cell.angle_beta   90.00
_cell.angle_gamma   90.00
#
_symmetry.space_group_name_H-M   'P 1'
#
loop_
_entity.id
_entity.type
_entity.pdbx_description
1 polymer ?
#
loop_
_entity_poly.entity_id
_entity_poly.type
_entity_poly.pdbx_seq_one_letter_code
_entity_poly.pdbx_strand_id
1 'polypeptide(L)'
;MGLFDLFKKKKDKKVEEINKKKNTDNIGINIKPTISVKTEVVNTPSEPEVIPVEKRIKGMKPNSAGLYPHETLLLSYAPKYYVEGNSYPGFWWYKYGIKDVDKLLQSLLDRGFLQIGSLRSAIEKETATVLKDILKANDLKVSGKKSELVERLLDEVPEEKLKAAFTKFTYELTDEGKDVLNKEEYIPYIHRTGIEDLDIWSLSKKVQEKPEYPYRDVIWGYLNERSMIHAKNGDFGLYRNSRFTMSEFVKEESKLDNAFSLLSEVIRYDLSGLSNGFSMQFMDIYADSYFPYDSSIITMAPGIISRVADYQEKKGLSDEDLKRKLYEEICKFKLPFSVFTEDECVEIVLMEIQKDEEGLQKLYNKAERRFKKEYGIK
;
A
#
# COMPACT_ATOMS: atom_id res chain seq x y z
N MET A 1 29.25 -3.89 13.95
CA MET A 1 29.49 -5.02 13.03
C MET A 1 28.14 -5.40 12.45
N GLY A 2 27.91 -5.06 11.19
CA GLY A 2 26.62 -5.20 10.52
C GLY A 2 26.53 -6.52 9.74
N LEU A 3 25.38 -7.17 9.86
CA LEU A 3 25.01 -8.41 9.17
C LEU A 3 24.13 -8.09 7.97
N PHE A 4 24.70 -7.59 6.88
CA PHE A 4 24.05 -7.60 5.56
C PHE A 4 25.12 -7.57 4.47
N ASP A 5 25.68 -8.74 4.19
CA ASP A 5 26.61 -8.92 3.08
C ASP A 5 26.38 -10.30 2.47
N LEU A 6 25.41 -10.40 1.55
CA LEU A 6 25.19 -11.56 0.69
C LEU A 6 24.29 -11.08 -0.45
N PHE A 7 24.90 -10.73 -1.59
CA PHE A 7 24.44 -10.92 -2.98
C PHE A 7 25.27 -10.02 -3.92
N LYS A 8 26.58 -10.31 -4.02
CA LYS A 8 27.41 -9.87 -5.15
C LYS A 8 27.43 -10.99 -6.20
N LYS A 9 26.66 -10.83 -7.29
CA LYS A 9 26.79 -11.66 -8.49
C LYS A 9 27.74 -10.95 -9.47
N LYS A 10 28.82 -11.63 -9.83
CA LYS A 10 29.90 -11.17 -10.72
C LYS A 10 29.37 -10.79 -12.10
N LYS A 11 29.76 -9.61 -12.58
CA LYS A 11 29.80 -9.25 -14.00
C LYS A 11 31.07 -9.85 -14.61
N ASP A 12 30.95 -10.48 -15.76
CA ASP A 12 32.04 -10.49 -16.74
C ASP A 12 31.50 -10.27 -18.15
N LYS A 13 32.26 -9.45 -18.88
CA LYS A 13 32.00 -8.89 -20.21
C LYS A 13 32.20 -9.95 -21.31
N LYS A 14 31.41 -9.86 -22.38
CA LYS A 14 31.90 -9.83 -23.77
C LYS A 14 30.77 -9.43 -24.73
N VAL A 15 30.95 -8.29 -25.37
CA VAL A 15 30.29 -7.88 -26.61
C VAL A 15 31.27 -8.19 -27.73
N GLU A 16 30.81 -8.78 -28.83
CA GLU A 16 31.10 -8.41 -30.22
C GLU A 16 30.99 -9.61 -31.20
N GLU A 17 30.39 -9.29 -32.35
CA GLU A 17 30.33 -10.04 -33.63
C GLU A 17 29.47 -11.34 -33.59
N ILE A 18 28.49 -11.55 -34.48
CA ILE A 18 28.67 -11.69 -35.92
C ILE A 18 27.35 -11.37 -36.64
N ASN A 19 27.43 -10.52 -37.66
CA ASN A 19 26.41 -10.34 -38.69
C ASN A 19 27.09 -10.65 -40.04
N LYS A 20 26.73 -11.75 -40.73
CA LYS A 20 26.69 -11.91 -42.22
C LYS A 20 26.73 -13.37 -42.72
N LYS A 21 25.97 -13.57 -43.82
CA LYS A 21 25.90 -14.69 -44.82
C LYS A 21 24.93 -15.84 -44.47
N LYS A 22 23.76 -15.99 -45.12
CA LYS A 22 23.48 -16.56 -46.48
C LYS A 22 24.27 -17.87 -46.71
N ASN A 23 23.70 -19.03 -47.05
CA ASN A 23 22.66 -19.32 -48.03
C ASN A 23 22.20 -20.80 -47.93
N THR A 24 20.99 -21.10 -48.44
CA THR A 24 20.50 -22.37 -49.08
C THR A 24 20.48 -23.66 -48.23
N ASP A 25 19.35 -24.34 -48.04
CA ASP A 25 18.66 -25.09 -49.09
C ASP A 25 17.12 -25.10 -49.01
N ASN A 26 16.51 -25.08 -50.20
CA ASN A 26 15.09 -25.27 -50.48
C ASN A 26 14.72 -26.76 -50.48
N ILE A 27 13.61 -27.10 -49.81
CA ILE A 27 12.73 -28.20 -50.23
C ILE A 27 11.31 -27.63 -50.28
N GLY A 28 10.71 -27.61 -51.48
CA GLY A 28 9.31 -27.21 -51.71
C GLY A 28 8.32 -28.16 -51.00
N ILE A 29 7.10 -27.76 -50.69
CA ILE A 29 6.00 -27.65 -51.66
C ILE A 29 4.83 -26.85 -51.04
N ASN A 30 4.44 -25.79 -51.78
CA ASN A 30 3.09 -25.33 -52.14
C ASN A 30 1.89 -25.57 -51.19
N ILE A 31 1.41 -24.50 -50.53
CA ILE A 31 0.01 -24.38 -50.09
C ILE A 31 -0.52 -23.00 -50.54
N LYS A 32 -1.69 -23.01 -51.19
CA LYS A 32 -2.41 -21.88 -51.79
C LYS A 32 -2.73 -20.74 -50.80
N PRO A 33 -2.88 -19.49 -51.26
CA PRO A 33 -3.11 -18.34 -50.39
C PRO A 33 -4.60 -18.26 -50.02
N THR A 34 -4.91 -18.28 -48.72
CA THR A 34 -6.27 -18.09 -48.23
C THR A 34 -6.23 -17.11 -47.05
N ILE A 35 -6.80 -15.92 -47.32
CA ILE A 35 -7.24 -14.87 -46.39
C ILE A 35 -6.10 -14.04 -45.77
N SER A 36 -5.85 -12.85 -46.35
CA SER A 36 -5.24 -11.75 -45.59
C SER A 36 -6.28 -11.24 -44.58
N VAL A 37 -6.19 -11.71 -43.35
CA VAL A 37 -6.81 -10.98 -42.25
C VAL A 37 -5.97 -9.72 -42.08
N LYS A 38 -6.49 -8.57 -42.50
CA LYS A 38 -6.01 -7.30 -41.99
C LYS A 38 -6.32 -7.32 -40.50
N THR A 39 -5.34 -7.71 -39.70
CA THR A 39 -5.38 -7.44 -38.27
C THR A 39 -5.22 -5.93 -38.16
N GLU A 40 -6.35 -5.22 -38.21
CA GLU A 40 -6.39 -3.88 -37.63
C GLU A 40 -5.91 -4.06 -36.19
N VAL A 41 -4.77 -3.44 -35.91
CA VAL A 41 -4.23 -3.34 -34.56
C VAL A 41 -5.27 -2.56 -33.79
N VAL A 42 -6.16 -3.29 -33.09
CA VAL A 42 -7.20 -2.71 -32.25
C VAL A 42 -6.50 -2.00 -31.11
N ASN A 43 -6.51 -0.67 -31.24
CA ASN A 43 -6.49 0.35 -30.21
C ASN A 43 -5.47 0.18 -29.08
N THR A 44 -4.48 1.07 -29.12
CA THR A 44 -3.95 1.73 -27.91
C THR A 44 -5.08 1.95 -26.90
N PRO A 45 -4.90 1.59 -25.62
CA PRO A 45 -5.89 1.92 -24.59
C PRO A 45 -6.16 3.43 -24.65
N SER A 46 -7.40 3.82 -24.89
CA SER A 46 -7.81 5.22 -24.77
C SER A 46 -7.40 5.71 -23.38
N GLU A 47 -6.71 6.85 -23.31
CA GLU A 47 -6.34 7.46 -22.03
C GLU A 47 -7.57 7.51 -21.11
N PRO A 48 -7.45 7.11 -19.84
CA PRO A 48 -8.58 7.12 -18.93
C PRO A 48 -9.17 8.53 -18.85
N GLU A 49 -10.49 8.64 -18.97
CA GLU A 49 -11.17 9.94 -18.92
C GLU A 49 -10.93 10.59 -17.55
N VAL A 50 -10.07 11.61 -17.50
CA VAL A 50 -9.78 12.34 -16.28
C VAL A 50 -10.87 13.36 -16.02
N ILE A 51 -11.57 13.23 -14.89
CA ILE A 51 -12.54 14.22 -14.42
C ILE A 51 -11.78 15.41 -13.78
N PRO A 52 -11.83 16.62 -14.36
CA PRO A 52 -11.17 17.81 -13.81
C PRO A 52 -11.68 18.17 -12.41
N VAL A 53 -10.81 18.75 -11.59
CA VAL A 53 -11.11 19.06 -10.18
C VAL A 53 -12.30 20.01 -10.05
N GLU A 54 -12.47 20.95 -10.98
CA GLU A 54 -13.58 21.92 -10.99
C GLU A 54 -14.94 21.22 -11.12
N LYS A 55 -15.00 20.09 -11.84
CA LYS A 55 -16.21 19.27 -11.93
C LYS A 55 -16.45 18.49 -10.65
N ARG A 56 -15.40 18.01 -9.97
CA ARG A 56 -15.49 17.21 -8.74
C ARG A 56 -15.97 18.03 -7.56
N ILE A 57 -15.51 19.27 -7.44
CA ILE A 57 -15.90 20.16 -6.33
C ILE A 57 -17.27 20.81 -6.53
N LYS A 58 -17.89 20.65 -7.71
CA LYS A 58 -19.21 21.21 -8.00
C LYS A 58 -20.26 20.61 -7.05
N GLY A 59 -20.80 21.45 -6.15
CA GLY A 59 -21.79 21.04 -5.15
C GLY A 59 -21.19 20.43 -3.87
N MET A 60 -19.85 20.33 -3.78
CA MET A 60 -19.16 19.96 -2.55
C MET A 60 -19.00 21.19 -1.65
N LYS A 61 -19.10 20.99 -0.33
CA LYS A 61 -18.79 22.03 0.66
C LYS A 61 -17.31 21.90 1.08
N PRO A 62 -16.57 23.01 1.13
CA PRO A 62 -15.23 22.99 1.72
C PRO A 62 -15.33 22.73 3.24
N ASN A 63 -14.19 22.44 3.86
CA ASN A 63 -14.10 22.31 5.32
C ASN A 63 -14.27 23.68 6.02
N SER A 64 -14.17 23.70 7.35
CA SER A 64 -14.35 24.92 8.14
C SER A 64 -13.32 26.03 7.86
N ALA A 65 -12.17 25.69 7.27
CA ALA A 65 -11.14 26.64 6.84
C ALA A 65 -11.31 27.06 5.36
N GLY A 66 -12.38 26.61 4.71
CA GLY A 66 -12.65 26.91 3.30
C GLY A 66 -11.77 26.13 2.32
N LEU A 67 -11.10 25.04 2.74
CA LEU A 67 -10.34 24.16 1.86
C LEU A 67 -11.16 22.97 1.37
N TYR A 68 -11.00 22.64 0.10
CA TYR A 68 -11.49 21.40 -0.48
C TYR A 68 -10.49 20.25 -0.26
N PRO A 69 -10.93 18.98 -0.36
CA PRO A 69 -10.07 17.84 -0.02
C PRO A 69 -8.74 17.79 -0.77
N HIS A 70 -8.74 18.17 -2.05
CA HIS A 70 -7.51 18.24 -2.86
C HIS A 70 -6.54 19.34 -2.40
N GLU A 71 -7.05 20.48 -1.93
CA GLU A 71 -6.23 21.57 -1.40
C GLU A 71 -5.60 21.14 -0.07
N THR A 72 -6.36 20.49 0.80
CA THR A 72 -5.83 19.94 2.06
C THR A 72 -4.79 18.84 1.80
N LEU A 73 -5.01 18.00 0.79
CA LEU A 73 -4.00 17.02 0.39
C LEU A 73 -2.74 17.73 -0.11
N LEU A 74 -2.87 18.76 -0.96
CA LEU A 74 -1.74 19.53 -1.46
C LEU A 74 -0.99 20.25 -0.35
N LEU A 75 -1.71 20.79 0.64
CA LEU A 75 -1.15 21.40 1.83
C LEU A 75 -0.21 20.42 2.57
N SER A 76 -0.58 19.13 2.67
CA SER A 76 0.28 18.11 3.28
C SER A 76 1.56 17.78 2.46
N TYR A 77 1.53 18.05 1.15
CA TYR A 77 2.68 17.85 0.26
C TYR A 77 3.54 19.09 0.10
N ALA A 78 2.99 20.28 0.34
CA ALA A 78 3.64 21.57 0.11
C ALA A 78 5.06 21.67 0.72
N PRO A 79 5.35 21.16 1.93
CA PRO A 79 6.71 21.17 2.47
C PRO A 79 7.76 20.42 1.64
N LYS A 80 7.34 19.59 0.69
CA LYS A 80 8.23 18.86 -0.24
C LYS A 80 8.49 19.62 -1.54
N TYR A 81 7.74 20.68 -1.81
CA TYR A 81 7.81 21.45 -3.04
C TYR A 81 8.61 22.74 -2.85
N TYR A 82 9.39 23.09 -3.87
CA TYR A 82 10.08 24.36 -3.97
C TYR A 82 9.08 25.47 -4.34
N VAL A 83 9.45 26.74 -4.17
CA VAL A 83 8.61 27.86 -4.62
C VAL A 83 8.56 27.93 -6.16
N GLU A 84 9.60 27.45 -6.83
CA GLU A 84 9.70 27.44 -8.29
C GLU A 84 10.37 26.16 -8.81
N GLY A 85 10.11 25.83 -10.07
CA GLY A 85 10.80 24.75 -10.78
C GLY A 85 10.44 23.34 -10.32
N ASN A 86 9.23 23.15 -9.79
CA ASN A 86 8.76 21.82 -9.39
C ASN A 86 8.43 20.94 -10.59
N SER A 87 8.48 19.63 -10.32
CA SER A 87 7.75 18.64 -11.10
C SER A 87 6.83 17.87 -10.14
N TYR A 88 5.64 17.54 -10.62
CA TYR A 88 4.58 16.99 -9.78
C TYR A 88 4.32 15.52 -10.10
N PRO A 89 4.04 14.70 -9.07
CA PRO A 89 3.59 13.33 -9.28
C PRO A 89 2.33 13.28 -10.17
N GLY A 90 2.28 12.32 -11.10
CA GLY A 90 1.16 12.21 -12.05
C GLY A 90 -0.21 11.97 -11.40
N PHE A 91 -0.27 11.49 -10.16
CA PHE A 91 -1.54 11.26 -9.46
C PHE A 91 -2.36 12.54 -9.28
N TRP A 92 -1.72 13.73 -9.21
CA TRP A 92 -2.44 15.00 -9.12
C TRP A 92 -3.40 15.17 -10.30
N TRP A 93 -2.94 14.85 -11.50
CA TRP A 93 -3.77 14.85 -12.70
C TRP A 93 -4.67 13.61 -12.74
N TYR A 94 -4.08 12.41 -12.80
CA TYR A 94 -4.84 11.20 -13.12
C TYR A 94 -5.86 10.80 -12.05
N LYS A 95 -5.57 11.04 -10.76
CA LYS A 95 -6.47 10.67 -9.66
C LYS A 95 -7.39 11.83 -9.26
N TYR A 96 -6.88 13.06 -9.28
CA TYR A 96 -7.58 14.22 -8.69
C TYR A 96 -8.00 15.31 -9.67
N GLY A 97 -7.60 15.22 -10.94
CA GLY A 97 -7.98 16.18 -11.98
C GLY A 97 -7.32 17.55 -11.81
N ILE A 98 -6.19 17.63 -11.11
CA ILE A 98 -5.45 18.87 -10.87
C ILE A 98 -4.36 18.99 -11.94
N LYS A 99 -4.50 19.98 -12.81
CA LYS A 99 -3.53 20.27 -13.86
C LYS A 99 -2.45 21.26 -13.44
N ASP A 100 -2.85 22.28 -12.70
CA ASP A 100 -1.99 23.40 -12.30
C ASP A 100 -1.80 23.38 -10.78
N VAL A 101 -0.77 22.67 -10.33
CA VAL A 101 -0.46 22.51 -8.90
C VAL A 101 0.22 23.78 -8.36
N ASP A 102 1.05 24.45 -9.14
CA ASP A 102 1.69 25.72 -8.76
C ASP A 102 0.64 26.79 -8.41
N LYS A 103 -0.41 26.93 -9.23
CA LYS A 103 -1.51 27.87 -8.95
C LYS A 103 -2.22 27.58 -7.63
N LEU A 104 -2.39 26.30 -7.28
CA LEU A 104 -3.00 25.94 -6.00
C LEU A 104 -2.06 26.20 -4.82
N LEU A 105 -0.75 25.95 -4.97
CA LEU A 105 0.25 26.30 -3.95
C LEU A 105 0.29 27.81 -3.72
N GLN A 106 0.23 28.61 -4.78
CA GLN A 106 0.13 30.06 -4.69
C GLN A 106 -1.16 30.49 -3.98
N SER A 107 -2.30 29.87 -4.30
CA SER A 107 -3.54 30.16 -3.58
C SER A 107 -3.47 29.82 -2.09
N LEU A 108 -2.82 28.71 -1.72
CA LEU A 108 -2.63 28.33 -0.31
C LEU A 108 -1.70 29.30 0.43
N LEU A 109 -0.68 29.83 -0.27
CA LEU A 109 0.21 30.90 0.23
C LEU A 109 -0.57 32.20 0.44
N ASP A 110 -1.30 32.66 -0.57
CA ASP A 110 -2.08 33.92 -0.53
C ASP A 110 -3.16 33.89 0.56
N ARG A 111 -3.70 32.70 0.86
CA ARG A 111 -4.71 32.47 1.90
C ARG A 111 -4.11 32.24 3.29
N GLY A 112 -2.80 32.26 3.45
CA GLY A 112 -2.13 32.18 4.76
C GLY A 112 -1.96 30.77 5.34
N PHE A 113 -2.23 29.71 4.58
CA PHE A 113 -1.96 28.32 5.02
C PHE A 113 -0.49 27.91 4.82
N LEU A 114 0.20 28.60 3.91
CA LEU A 114 1.62 28.43 3.64
C LEU A 114 2.37 29.73 3.87
N GLN A 115 3.68 29.60 4.08
CA GLN A 115 4.65 30.68 4.02
C GLN A 115 5.87 30.22 3.21
N ILE A 116 6.68 31.17 2.73
CA ILE A 116 7.99 30.86 2.16
C ILE A 116 8.91 30.44 3.30
N GLY A 117 9.61 29.33 3.12
CA GLY A 117 10.48 28.77 4.15
C GLY A 117 11.66 29.67 4.50
N SER A 118 12.22 29.43 5.69
CA SER A 118 13.34 30.24 6.19
C SER A 118 14.65 29.95 5.45
N LEU A 119 15.61 30.89 5.54
CA LEU A 119 16.97 30.65 5.05
C LEU A 119 17.61 29.42 5.71
N ARG A 120 17.40 29.24 7.03
CA ARG A 120 17.82 28.03 7.74
C ARG A 120 17.27 26.77 7.06
N SER A 121 15.97 26.74 6.76
CA SER A 121 15.33 25.59 6.12
C SER A 121 15.88 25.32 4.72
N ALA A 122 16.19 26.36 3.95
CA ALA A 122 16.84 26.24 2.65
C ALA A 122 18.24 25.61 2.78
N ILE A 123 19.04 26.05 3.75
CA ILE A 123 20.37 25.49 4.04
C ILE A 123 20.24 24.03 4.51
N GLU A 124 19.27 23.72 5.37
CA GLU A 124 19.03 22.36 5.87
C GLU A 124 18.62 21.38 4.77
N LYS A 125 18.03 21.86 3.67
CA LYS A 125 17.69 21.01 2.52
C LYS A 125 18.86 20.73 1.59
N GLU A 126 19.93 21.51 1.67
CA GLU A 126 21.10 21.30 0.83
C GLU A 126 21.91 20.07 1.22
N THR A 127 22.72 19.59 0.27
CA THR A 127 23.57 18.43 0.52
C THR A 127 24.73 18.80 1.45
N ALA A 128 25.19 17.84 2.28
CA ALA A 128 26.34 18.08 3.15
C ALA A 128 27.60 18.49 2.38
N THR A 129 27.72 18.09 1.11
CA THR A 129 28.81 18.51 0.22
C THR A 129 28.73 20.00 -0.07
N VAL A 130 27.57 20.50 -0.53
CA VAL A 130 27.33 21.93 -0.80
C VAL A 130 27.61 22.78 0.44
N LEU A 131 27.16 22.34 1.62
CA LEU A 131 27.42 23.06 2.87
C LEU A 131 28.93 23.16 3.18
N LYS A 132 29.67 22.06 3.00
CA LYS A 132 31.12 22.03 3.23
C LYS A 132 31.89 22.88 2.24
N ASP A 133 31.45 22.95 0.99
CA ASP A 133 32.09 23.79 -0.03
C ASP A 133 31.96 25.27 0.32
N ILE A 134 30.78 25.71 0.78
CA ILE A 134 30.54 27.10 1.22
C ILE A 134 31.32 27.41 2.50
N LEU A 135 31.36 26.48 3.47
CA LEU A 135 32.17 26.63 4.68
C LEU A 135 33.66 26.79 4.33
N LYS A 136 34.18 25.95 3.44
CA LYS A 136 35.58 26.02 2.99
C LYS A 136 35.89 27.33 2.27
N ALA A 137 34.96 27.83 1.45
CA ALA A 137 35.11 29.11 0.75
C ALA A 137 35.10 30.33 1.68
N ASN A 138 34.67 30.18 2.93
CA ASN A 138 34.74 31.20 3.98
C ASN A 138 35.79 30.87 5.05
N ASP A 139 36.72 29.96 4.76
CA ASP A 139 37.79 29.51 5.68
C ASP A 139 37.28 28.93 7.01
N LEU A 140 36.08 28.34 6.99
CA LEU A 140 35.43 27.75 8.16
C LEU A 140 35.65 26.24 8.26
N LYS A 141 35.53 25.72 9.49
CA LYS A 141 35.67 24.28 9.77
C LYS A 141 34.57 23.48 9.05
N VAL A 142 34.97 22.43 8.31
CA VAL A 142 34.06 21.58 7.51
C VAL A 142 33.70 20.24 8.17
N SER A 143 34.27 19.94 9.34
CA SER A 143 33.96 18.73 10.11
C SER A 143 32.70 18.93 10.98
N GLY A 144 31.93 17.86 11.19
CA GLY A 144 30.78 17.86 12.10
C GLY A 144 29.57 17.14 11.53
N LYS A 145 28.52 17.02 12.34
CA LYS A 145 27.20 16.59 11.87
C LYS A 145 26.58 17.69 11.00
N LYS A 146 25.63 17.34 10.12
CA LYS A 146 25.00 18.30 9.20
C LYS A 146 24.40 19.50 9.96
N SER A 147 23.72 19.28 11.08
CA SER A 147 23.18 20.37 11.92
C SER A 147 24.25 21.34 12.38
N GLU A 148 25.42 20.85 12.81
CA GLU A 148 26.55 21.69 13.22
C GLU A 148 27.13 22.51 12.07
N LEU A 149 27.07 21.99 10.83
CA LEU A 149 27.47 22.73 9.63
C LEU A 149 26.48 23.86 9.31
N VAL A 150 25.18 23.60 9.49
CA VAL A 150 24.11 24.60 9.30
C VAL A 150 24.24 25.74 10.30
N GLU A 151 24.38 25.43 11.60
CA GLU A 151 24.58 26.45 12.64
C GLU A 151 25.79 27.32 12.31
N ARG A 152 26.92 26.70 11.96
CA ARG A 152 28.15 27.43 11.62
C ARG A 152 27.97 28.38 10.44
N LEU A 153 27.22 27.96 9.41
CA LEU A 153 26.92 28.84 8.28
C LEU A 153 26.08 30.04 8.74
N LEU A 154 25.05 29.81 9.55
CA LEU A 154 24.16 30.87 10.03
C LEU A 154 24.82 31.85 10.99
N ASP A 155 25.75 31.38 11.83
CA ASP A 155 26.42 32.19 12.84
C ASP A 155 27.61 32.98 12.28
N GLU A 156 28.38 32.38 11.36
CA GLU A 156 29.68 32.92 10.94
C GLU A 156 29.68 33.50 9.51
N VAL A 157 28.69 33.19 8.66
CA VAL A 157 28.61 33.70 7.28
C VAL A 157 27.56 34.79 7.16
N PRO A 158 27.87 35.96 6.57
CA PRO A 158 26.90 37.02 6.37
C PRO A 158 25.64 36.57 5.62
N GLU A 159 24.47 36.97 6.12
CA GLU A 159 23.17 36.56 5.58
C GLU A 159 23.02 36.84 4.08
N GLU A 160 23.53 37.97 3.58
CA GLU A 160 23.52 38.32 2.16
C GLU A 160 24.27 37.30 1.29
N LYS A 161 25.42 36.78 1.76
CA LYS A 161 26.16 35.73 1.05
C LYS A 161 25.38 34.42 1.05
N LEU A 162 24.73 34.10 2.16
CA LEU A 162 23.90 32.90 2.27
C LEU A 162 22.69 33.00 1.33
N LYS A 163 21.96 34.12 1.32
CA LYS A 163 20.83 34.34 0.39
C LYS A 163 21.24 34.25 -1.09
N ALA A 164 22.45 34.70 -1.42
CA ALA A 164 23.00 34.54 -2.77
C ALA A 164 23.35 33.08 -3.12
N ALA A 165 23.79 32.28 -2.15
CA ALA A 165 24.14 30.88 -2.34
C ALA A 165 22.92 29.94 -2.30
N PHE A 166 21.96 30.23 -1.43
CA PHE A 166 20.78 29.41 -1.16
C PHE A 166 19.53 30.11 -1.69
N THR A 167 19.29 29.95 -2.99
CA THR A 167 18.18 30.62 -3.70
C THR A 167 16.91 29.76 -3.80
N LYS A 168 17.01 28.47 -3.47
CA LYS A 168 15.90 27.51 -3.59
C LYS A 168 15.16 27.35 -2.28
N PHE A 169 14.07 28.08 -2.14
CA PHE A 169 13.17 27.99 -0.99
C PHE A 169 12.06 26.98 -1.23
N THR A 170 11.55 26.42 -0.15
CA THR A 170 10.35 25.57 -0.17
C THR A 170 9.22 26.21 0.59
N TYR A 171 8.00 25.71 0.39
CA TYR A 171 6.89 26.10 1.23
C TYR A 171 7.06 25.54 2.65
N GLU A 172 6.55 26.26 3.63
CA GLU A 172 6.38 25.81 5.01
C GLU A 172 4.94 26.04 5.44
N LEU A 173 4.47 25.20 6.36
CA LEU A 173 3.14 25.36 6.94
C LEU A 173 3.14 26.50 7.96
N THR A 174 2.17 27.39 7.85
CA THR A 174 1.82 28.29 8.96
C THR A 174 1.15 27.50 10.09
N ASP A 175 0.93 28.13 11.23
CA ASP A 175 0.21 27.48 12.33
C ASP A 175 -1.24 27.15 11.93
N GLU A 176 -1.89 28.03 11.16
CA GLU A 176 -3.20 27.73 10.58
C GLU A 176 -3.15 26.54 9.61
N GLY A 177 -2.12 26.46 8.77
CA GLY A 177 -1.90 25.31 7.89
C GLY A 177 -1.73 23.99 8.64
N LYS A 178 -0.99 24.00 9.76
CA LYS A 178 -0.84 22.82 10.64
C LYS A 178 -2.16 22.44 11.31
N ASP A 179 -2.90 23.42 11.82
CA ASP A 179 -4.19 23.18 12.48
C ASP A 179 -5.21 22.55 11.54
N VAL A 180 -5.26 23.00 10.29
CA VAL A 180 -6.15 22.40 9.28
C VAL A 180 -5.71 20.96 8.96
N LEU A 181 -4.41 20.70 8.78
CA LEU A 181 -3.93 19.35 8.52
C LEU A 181 -4.19 18.38 9.68
N ASN A 182 -4.11 18.85 10.92
CA ASN A 182 -4.42 18.03 12.09
C ASN A 182 -5.91 17.68 12.14
N LYS A 183 -6.80 18.64 11.86
CA LYS A 183 -8.26 18.40 11.83
C LYS A 183 -8.68 17.47 10.68
N GLU A 184 -7.97 17.56 9.56
CA GLU A 184 -8.29 16.85 8.33
C GLU A 184 -7.31 15.70 8.03
N GLU A 185 -6.70 15.12 9.08
CA GLU A 185 -5.63 14.12 8.95
C GLU A 185 -6.04 12.87 8.16
N TYR A 186 -7.35 12.63 8.07
CA TYR A 186 -7.96 11.55 7.31
C TYR A 186 -7.72 11.66 5.79
N ILE A 187 -7.48 12.86 5.27
CA ILE A 187 -7.23 13.11 3.83
C ILE A 187 -5.88 12.53 3.38
N PRO A 188 -4.72 12.94 3.97
CA PRO A 188 -3.45 12.31 3.65
C PRO A 188 -3.43 10.83 4.04
N TYR A 189 -4.14 10.45 5.11
CA TYR A 189 -4.30 9.04 5.49
C TYR A 189 -4.93 8.20 4.36
N ILE A 190 -6.11 8.57 3.87
CA ILE A 190 -6.81 7.77 2.85
C ILE A 190 -6.10 7.78 1.51
N HIS A 191 -5.42 8.88 1.16
CA HIS A 191 -4.60 8.93 -0.06
C HIS A 191 -3.48 7.89 -0.04
N ARG A 192 -2.81 7.71 1.11
CA ARG A 192 -1.68 6.80 1.28
C ARG A 192 -2.13 5.35 1.46
N THR A 193 -3.12 5.13 2.33
CA THR A 193 -3.52 3.77 2.72
C THR A 193 -4.35 3.12 1.62
N GLY A 194 -5.33 3.85 1.05
CA GLY A 194 -6.32 3.29 0.12
C GLY A 194 -7.21 2.25 0.81
N ILE A 195 -8.52 2.49 0.84
CA ILE A 195 -9.47 1.57 1.47
C ILE A 195 -10.62 1.34 0.49
N GLU A 196 -10.59 0.21 -0.22
CA GLU A 196 -11.55 -0.13 -1.27
C GLU A 196 -11.77 1.06 -2.24
N ASP A 197 -13.00 1.57 -2.32
CA ASP A 197 -13.47 2.71 -3.11
C ASP A 197 -13.53 4.03 -2.33
N LEU A 198 -13.00 4.08 -1.10
CA LEU A 198 -12.79 5.34 -0.40
C LEU A 198 -11.62 6.13 -1.01
N ASP A 199 -11.86 7.41 -1.25
CA ASP A 199 -10.85 8.38 -1.64
C ASP A 199 -11.00 9.66 -0.82
N ILE A 200 -10.20 10.69 -1.15
CA ILE A 200 -10.23 11.96 -0.43
C ILE A 200 -11.60 12.64 -0.52
N TRP A 201 -12.40 12.37 -1.55
CA TRP A 201 -13.70 13.01 -1.77
C TRP A 201 -14.80 12.28 -1.01
N SER A 202 -14.90 10.96 -1.19
CA SER A 202 -15.94 10.14 -0.58
C SER A 202 -15.77 10.07 0.94
N LEU A 203 -14.53 10.00 1.45
CA LEU A 203 -14.28 10.02 2.88
C LEU A 203 -14.58 11.40 3.49
N SER A 204 -14.17 12.50 2.84
CA SER A 204 -14.49 13.86 3.34
C SER A 204 -15.99 14.06 3.48
N LYS A 205 -16.78 13.61 2.49
CA LYS A 205 -18.24 13.66 2.57
C LYS A 205 -18.77 12.88 3.78
N LYS A 206 -18.31 11.64 3.98
CA LYS A 206 -18.75 10.78 5.10
C LYS A 206 -18.39 11.37 6.46
N VAL A 207 -17.21 11.98 6.59
CA VAL A 207 -16.77 12.65 7.83
C VAL A 207 -17.61 13.90 8.10
N GLN A 208 -17.89 14.71 7.08
CA GLN A 208 -18.74 15.90 7.20
C GLN A 208 -20.21 15.58 7.54
N GLU A 209 -20.72 14.42 7.10
CA GLU A 209 -22.06 13.93 7.44
C GLU A 209 -22.17 13.40 8.88
N LYS A 210 -21.03 13.14 9.53
CA LYS A 210 -20.92 12.55 10.87
C LYS A 210 -19.91 13.30 11.75
N PRO A 211 -20.05 14.62 11.93
CA PRO A 211 -19.05 15.45 12.63
C PRO A 211 -18.85 15.09 14.10
N GLU A 212 -19.80 14.38 14.71
CA GLU A 212 -19.75 13.91 16.08
C GLU A 212 -18.84 12.68 16.28
N TYR A 213 -18.44 12.01 15.20
CA TYR A 213 -17.58 10.84 15.24
C TYR A 213 -16.15 11.18 14.76
N PRO A 214 -15.11 10.65 15.43
CA PRO A 214 -13.77 10.64 14.86
C PRO A 214 -13.77 9.99 13.48
N TYR A 215 -12.98 10.49 12.54
CA TYR A 215 -12.93 9.92 11.18
C TYR A 215 -12.56 8.43 11.17
N ARG A 216 -11.80 7.95 12.16
CA ARG A 216 -11.46 6.53 12.27
C ARG A 216 -12.69 5.66 12.54
N ASP A 217 -13.64 6.15 13.33
CA ASP A 217 -14.92 5.47 13.56
C ASP A 217 -15.80 5.51 12.30
N VAL A 218 -15.72 6.59 11.52
CA VAL A 218 -16.39 6.69 10.21
C VAL A 218 -15.83 5.64 9.23
N ILE A 219 -14.50 5.48 9.17
CA ILE A 219 -13.84 4.44 8.36
C ILE A 219 -14.19 3.04 8.89
N TRP A 220 -14.19 2.84 10.20
CA TRP A 220 -14.57 1.55 10.80
C TRP A 220 -16.01 1.16 10.45
N GLY A 221 -16.95 2.09 10.60
CA GLY A 221 -18.34 1.89 10.20
C GLY A 221 -18.48 1.56 8.72
N TYR A 222 -17.69 2.23 7.87
CA TYR A 222 -17.63 1.93 6.43
C TYR A 222 -17.15 0.51 6.16
N LEU A 223 -16.00 0.12 6.71
CA LEU A 223 -15.43 -1.23 6.52
C LEU A 223 -16.38 -2.32 7.01
N ASN A 224 -17.06 -2.09 8.13
CA ASN A 224 -18.06 -3.00 8.65
C ASN A 224 -19.25 -3.15 7.68
N GLU A 225 -19.80 -2.05 7.17
CA GLU A 225 -20.86 -2.06 6.15
C GLU A 225 -20.42 -2.81 4.88
N ARG A 226 -19.22 -2.54 4.37
CA ARG A 226 -18.65 -3.19 3.19
C ARG A 226 -18.49 -4.70 3.38
N SER A 227 -17.92 -5.11 4.51
CA SER A 227 -17.80 -6.54 4.83
C SER A 227 -19.17 -7.23 4.85
N MET A 228 -20.20 -6.63 5.46
CA MET A 228 -21.54 -7.20 5.46
C MET A 228 -22.14 -7.33 4.05
N ILE A 229 -21.90 -6.36 3.17
CA ILE A 229 -22.31 -6.42 1.76
C ILE A 229 -21.63 -7.61 1.05
N HIS A 230 -20.31 -7.77 1.21
CA HIS A 230 -19.57 -8.87 0.59
C HIS A 230 -20.05 -10.23 1.10
N ALA A 231 -20.24 -10.39 2.41
CA ALA A 231 -20.77 -11.62 3.00
C ALA A 231 -22.18 -11.95 2.45
N LYS A 232 -23.06 -10.95 2.35
CA LYS A 232 -24.42 -11.14 1.83
C LYS A 232 -24.43 -11.59 0.37
N ASN A 233 -23.49 -11.12 -0.43
CA ASN A 233 -23.38 -11.46 -1.85
C ASN A 233 -22.65 -12.80 -2.10
N GLY A 234 -22.10 -13.44 -1.07
CA GLY A 234 -21.25 -14.62 -1.24
C GLY A 234 -19.86 -14.28 -1.82
N ASP A 235 -19.44 -13.01 -1.72
CA ASP A 235 -18.13 -12.54 -2.15
C ASP A 235 -17.10 -12.76 -1.03
N PHE A 236 -16.84 -14.02 -0.66
CA PHE A 236 -16.04 -14.33 0.53
C PHE A 236 -14.57 -13.91 0.42
N GLY A 237 -14.01 -13.86 -0.78
CA GLY A 237 -12.67 -13.32 -1.00
C GLY A 237 -12.61 -11.81 -0.75
N LEU A 238 -13.62 -11.06 -1.17
CA LEU A 238 -13.74 -9.63 -0.84
C LEU A 238 -14.02 -9.41 0.64
N TYR A 239 -14.91 -10.22 1.24
CA TYR A 239 -15.16 -10.20 2.69
C TYR A 239 -13.86 -10.35 3.48
N ARG A 240 -13.10 -11.41 3.19
CA ARG A 240 -11.80 -11.69 3.81
C ARG A 240 -10.86 -10.50 3.66
N ASN A 241 -10.82 -9.86 2.50
CA ASN A 241 -10.00 -8.67 2.28
C ASN A 241 -10.44 -7.49 3.16
N SER A 242 -11.74 -7.23 3.30
CA SER A 242 -12.24 -6.22 4.23
C SER A 242 -11.83 -6.53 5.67
N ARG A 243 -11.92 -7.80 6.12
CA ARG A 243 -11.48 -8.21 7.47
C ARG A 243 -9.97 -8.03 7.67
N PHE A 244 -9.17 -8.30 6.64
CA PHE A 244 -7.73 -8.04 6.68
C PHE A 244 -7.43 -6.54 6.78
N THR A 245 -8.08 -5.70 5.98
CA THR A 245 -7.96 -4.23 6.08
C THR A 245 -8.39 -3.75 7.47
N MET A 246 -9.46 -4.29 8.05
CA MET A 246 -9.90 -3.97 9.41
C MET A 246 -8.85 -4.38 10.46
N SER A 247 -8.20 -5.55 10.29
CA SER A 247 -7.12 -6.01 11.17
C SER A 247 -5.95 -5.03 11.19
N GLU A 248 -5.46 -4.63 10.01
CA GLU A 248 -4.38 -3.65 9.88
C GLU A 248 -4.80 -2.27 10.43
N PHE A 249 -6.05 -1.86 10.20
CA PHE A 249 -6.59 -0.59 10.67
C PHE A 249 -6.58 -0.45 12.19
N VAL A 250 -6.98 -1.49 12.94
CA VAL A 250 -6.97 -1.44 14.41
C VAL A 250 -5.57 -1.72 14.99
N LYS A 251 -4.70 -2.41 14.23
CA LYS A 251 -3.28 -2.58 14.57
C LYS A 251 -2.56 -1.23 14.60
N GLU A 252 -2.86 -0.32 13.67
CA GLU A 252 -2.33 1.06 13.67
C GLU A 252 -2.67 1.80 14.98
N GLU A 253 -3.81 1.51 15.59
CA GLU A 253 -4.25 2.05 16.89
C GLU A 253 -3.66 1.30 18.09
N SER A 254 -2.68 0.42 17.87
CA SER A 254 -2.08 -0.46 18.88
C SER A 254 -3.07 -1.42 19.56
N LYS A 255 -4.25 -1.66 18.98
CA LYS A 255 -5.24 -2.64 19.48
C LYS A 255 -4.91 -4.05 19.00
N LEU A 256 -3.77 -4.57 19.46
CA LEU A 256 -3.18 -5.82 18.94
C LEU A 256 -4.10 -7.04 19.07
N ASP A 257 -4.85 -7.18 20.17
CA ASP A 257 -5.74 -8.33 20.36
C ASP A 257 -6.94 -8.30 19.41
N ASN A 258 -7.48 -7.10 19.13
CA ASN A 258 -8.55 -6.92 18.13
C ASN A 258 -8.03 -7.20 16.73
N ALA A 259 -6.82 -6.71 16.41
CA ALA A 259 -6.17 -6.99 15.12
C ALA A 259 -5.99 -8.50 14.93
N PHE A 260 -5.52 -9.19 15.97
CA PHE A 260 -5.31 -10.63 15.95
C PHE A 260 -6.61 -11.43 15.82
N SER A 261 -7.68 -11.00 16.49
CA SER A 261 -9.01 -11.60 16.34
C SER A 261 -9.51 -11.53 14.89
N LEU A 262 -9.40 -10.36 14.25
CA LEU A 262 -9.73 -10.17 12.83
C LEU A 262 -8.81 -10.98 11.91
N LEU A 263 -7.52 -11.06 12.23
CA LEU A 263 -6.56 -11.87 11.48
C LEU A 263 -6.86 -13.37 11.58
N SER A 264 -7.32 -13.83 12.74
CA SER A 264 -7.73 -15.23 12.95
C SER A 264 -8.97 -15.57 12.11
N GLU A 265 -9.90 -14.63 11.95
CA GLU A 265 -11.00 -14.77 11.00
C GLU A 265 -10.52 -14.83 9.55
N VAL A 266 -9.58 -13.97 9.17
CA VAL A 266 -8.95 -14.00 7.84
C VAL A 266 -8.32 -15.37 7.55
N ILE A 267 -7.56 -15.92 8.51
CA ILE A 267 -6.97 -17.26 8.42
C ILE A 267 -8.06 -18.31 8.23
N ARG A 268 -9.15 -18.21 8.99
CA ARG A 268 -10.28 -19.15 8.90
C ARG A 268 -10.89 -19.14 7.49
N TYR A 269 -11.04 -17.97 6.86
CA TYR A 269 -11.49 -17.88 5.47
C TYR A 269 -10.44 -18.36 4.46
N ASP A 270 -9.17 -18.00 4.62
CA ASP A 270 -8.08 -18.44 3.73
C ASP A 270 -7.97 -19.96 3.66
N LEU A 271 -8.20 -20.64 4.79
CA LEU A 271 -8.14 -22.09 4.91
C LEU A 271 -9.50 -22.80 4.71
N SER A 272 -10.54 -22.06 4.31
CA SER A 272 -11.87 -22.63 4.13
C SER A 272 -12.15 -23.17 2.73
N GLY A 273 -11.48 -22.64 1.71
CA GLY A 273 -11.85 -22.84 0.31
C GLY A 273 -13.00 -21.96 -0.20
N LEU A 274 -13.55 -21.09 0.67
CA LEU A 274 -14.52 -20.08 0.23
C LEU A 274 -13.85 -19.04 -0.67
N SER A 275 -14.48 -18.75 -1.80
CA SER A 275 -14.06 -17.74 -2.77
C SER A 275 -15.26 -16.89 -3.20
N ASN A 276 -15.03 -15.88 -4.04
CA ASN A 276 -16.13 -15.06 -4.56
C ASN A 276 -17.05 -15.90 -5.44
N GLY A 277 -18.34 -15.91 -5.12
CA GLY A 277 -19.32 -16.71 -5.86
C GLY A 277 -19.17 -18.22 -5.63
N PHE A 278 -18.55 -18.64 -4.53
CA PHE A 278 -18.44 -20.06 -4.16
C PHE A 278 -19.81 -20.74 -4.21
N SER A 279 -19.85 -21.91 -4.86
CA SER A 279 -21.05 -22.74 -4.94
C SER A 279 -20.70 -24.21 -4.75
N MET A 280 -21.43 -24.85 -3.83
CA MET A 280 -21.27 -26.28 -3.52
C MET A 280 -21.52 -27.20 -4.75
N GLN A 281 -22.15 -26.68 -5.81
CA GLN A 281 -22.42 -27.44 -7.03
C GLN A 281 -21.15 -27.70 -7.86
N PHE A 282 -20.08 -26.94 -7.63
CA PHE A 282 -18.82 -27.05 -8.39
C PHE A 282 -17.69 -27.69 -7.58
N MET A 283 -18.03 -28.45 -6.53
CA MET A 283 -17.05 -29.05 -5.62
C MET A 283 -16.04 -29.98 -6.29
N ASP A 284 -16.47 -30.75 -7.29
CA ASP A 284 -15.58 -31.59 -8.08
C ASP A 284 -14.49 -30.76 -8.80
N ILE A 285 -14.85 -29.56 -9.27
CA ILE A 285 -13.90 -28.65 -9.94
C ILE A 285 -12.90 -28.07 -8.94
N TYR A 286 -13.37 -27.74 -7.73
CA TYR A 286 -12.51 -27.14 -6.72
C TYR A 286 -11.55 -28.15 -6.06
N ALA A 287 -11.96 -29.40 -5.91
CA ALA A 287 -11.22 -30.43 -5.19
C ALA A 287 -9.76 -30.57 -5.66
N ASP A 288 -9.55 -30.57 -6.98
CA ASP A 288 -8.22 -30.69 -7.61
C ASP A 288 -7.29 -29.51 -7.28
N SER A 289 -7.84 -28.36 -6.91
CA SER A 289 -7.06 -27.16 -6.55
C SER A 289 -6.78 -27.05 -5.05
N TYR A 290 -7.47 -27.83 -4.20
CA TYR A 290 -7.34 -27.76 -2.74
C TYR A 290 -6.22 -28.66 -2.20
N PHE A 291 -5.81 -29.66 -2.97
CA PHE A 291 -4.84 -30.67 -2.56
C PHE A 291 -3.98 -31.09 -3.75
N PRO A 292 -2.75 -31.61 -3.53
CA PRO A 292 -1.98 -31.65 -2.27
C PRO A 292 -1.44 -30.28 -1.85
N TYR A 293 -0.75 -30.19 -0.69
CA TYR A 293 -0.17 -28.96 -0.15
C TYR A 293 0.67 -28.18 -1.18
N ASP A 294 1.61 -28.82 -1.84
CA ASP A 294 2.55 -28.19 -2.79
C ASP A 294 1.87 -27.48 -3.99
N SER A 295 0.65 -27.86 -4.32
CA SER A 295 -0.15 -27.27 -5.41
C SER A 295 -1.47 -26.67 -4.94
N SER A 296 -1.69 -26.57 -3.63
CA SER A 296 -2.93 -26.07 -3.07
C SER A 296 -3.07 -24.56 -3.25
N ILE A 297 -4.25 -24.13 -3.66
CA ILE A 297 -4.63 -22.71 -3.62
C ILE A 297 -5.13 -22.27 -2.22
N ILE A 298 -5.47 -23.25 -1.37
CA ILE A 298 -5.86 -23.03 0.03
C ILE A 298 -4.59 -23.15 0.86
N THR A 299 -3.89 -22.05 1.04
CA THR A 299 -2.66 -21.94 1.83
C THR A 299 -2.63 -20.59 2.55
N MET A 300 -1.69 -20.41 3.49
CA MET A 300 -1.51 -19.12 4.14
C MET A 300 -0.53 -18.24 3.38
N ALA A 301 -0.94 -17.02 3.05
CA ALA A 301 -0.04 -16.06 2.45
C ALA A 301 1.11 -15.70 3.44
N PRO A 302 2.36 -15.57 2.97
CA PRO A 302 3.51 -15.24 3.84
C PRO A 302 3.32 -14.00 4.71
N GLY A 303 2.60 -12.98 4.20
CA GLY A 303 2.29 -11.77 4.96
C GLY A 303 1.33 -12.00 6.13
N ILE A 304 0.48 -13.02 6.07
CA ILE A 304 -0.40 -13.39 7.19
C ILE A 304 0.41 -14.15 8.24
N ILE A 305 1.24 -15.10 7.81
CA ILE A 305 2.15 -15.86 8.68
C ILE A 305 3.03 -14.89 9.49
N SER A 306 3.64 -13.91 8.82
CA SER A 306 4.51 -12.93 9.50
C SER A 306 3.75 -12.11 10.55
N ARG A 307 2.46 -11.79 10.32
CA ARG A 307 1.66 -11.01 11.27
C ARG A 307 1.27 -11.81 12.50
N VAL A 308 1.04 -13.11 12.36
CA VAL A 308 0.82 -14.02 13.50
C VAL A 308 2.10 -14.13 14.33
N ALA A 309 3.25 -14.34 13.68
CA ALA A 309 4.55 -14.39 14.35
C ALA A 309 4.87 -13.06 15.07
N ASP A 310 4.65 -11.91 14.42
CA ASP A 310 4.80 -10.58 15.03
C ASP A 310 3.94 -10.43 16.30
N TYR A 311 2.69 -10.94 16.26
CA TYR A 311 1.80 -10.89 17.41
C TYR A 311 2.30 -11.80 18.54
N GLN A 312 2.72 -13.03 18.21
CA GLN A 312 3.31 -13.98 19.16
C GLN A 312 4.50 -13.36 19.89
N GLU A 313 5.44 -12.77 19.15
CA GLU A 313 6.62 -12.10 19.71
C GLU A 313 6.23 -10.93 20.61
N LYS A 314 5.38 -10.01 20.12
CA LYS A 314 4.97 -8.81 20.89
C LYS A 314 4.22 -9.13 22.16
N LYS A 315 3.50 -10.24 22.19
CA LYS A 315 2.76 -10.71 23.36
C LYS A 315 3.57 -11.69 24.23
N GLY A 316 4.77 -12.08 23.79
CA GLY A 316 5.62 -13.03 24.50
C GLY A 316 4.97 -14.41 24.67
N LEU A 317 4.20 -14.86 23.69
CA LEU A 317 3.45 -16.12 23.76
C LEU A 317 4.34 -17.32 23.41
N SER A 318 4.20 -18.40 24.18
CA SER A 318 4.70 -19.72 23.77
C SER A 318 3.90 -20.26 22.58
N ASP A 319 4.42 -21.27 21.88
CA ASP A 319 3.68 -21.93 20.79
C ASP A 319 2.35 -22.52 21.27
N GLU A 320 2.30 -23.09 22.48
CA GLU A 320 1.07 -23.61 23.08
C GLU A 320 0.06 -22.51 23.44
N ASP A 321 0.54 -21.35 23.91
CA ASP A 321 -0.33 -20.21 24.17
C ASP A 321 -0.87 -19.60 22.87
N LEU A 322 -0.03 -19.51 21.84
CA LEU A 322 -0.46 -19.08 20.51
C LEU A 322 -1.50 -20.05 19.94
N LYS A 323 -1.26 -21.36 20.03
CA LYS A 323 -2.17 -22.42 19.60
C LYS A 323 -3.55 -22.26 20.24
N ARG A 324 -3.59 -22.18 21.58
CA ARG A 324 -4.81 -21.98 22.34
C ARG A 324 -5.53 -20.69 21.93
N LYS A 325 -4.79 -19.60 21.80
CA LYS A 325 -5.35 -18.30 21.44
C LYS A 325 -5.92 -18.28 20.01
N LEU A 326 -5.22 -18.88 19.04
CA LEU A 326 -5.72 -19.05 17.68
C LEU A 326 -7.03 -19.85 17.67
N TYR A 327 -7.05 -20.98 18.38
CA TYR A 327 -8.24 -21.82 18.47
C TYR A 327 -9.44 -21.07 19.05
N GLU A 328 -9.24 -20.36 20.16
CA GLU A 328 -10.28 -19.54 20.80
C GLU A 328 -10.86 -18.48 19.86
N GLU A 329 -10.02 -17.85 19.02
CA GLU A 329 -10.48 -16.85 18.05
C GLU A 329 -11.17 -17.49 16.84
N ILE A 330 -10.57 -18.54 16.25
CA ILE A 330 -11.10 -19.22 15.06
C ILE A 330 -12.49 -19.81 15.33
N CYS A 331 -12.70 -20.42 16.51
CA CYS A 331 -13.96 -21.06 16.88
C CYS A 331 -15.14 -20.08 17.07
N LYS A 332 -14.90 -18.76 17.09
CA LYS A 332 -15.98 -17.75 17.15
C LYS A 332 -16.76 -17.66 15.85
N PHE A 333 -16.20 -18.15 14.74
CA PHE A 333 -16.76 -17.96 13.41
C PHE A 333 -17.30 -19.28 12.86
N LYS A 334 -18.55 -19.26 12.41
CA LYS A 334 -19.17 -20.37 11.70
C LYS A 334 -19.17 -20.07 10.21
N LEU A 335 -18.50 -20.91 9.44
CA LEU A 335 -18.45 -20.79 7.99
C LEU A 335 -19.54 -21.65 7.34
N PRO A 336 -20.07 -21.23 6.18
CA PRO A 336 -21.00 -22.06 5.39
C PRO A 336 -20.32 -23.31 4.81
N PHE A 337 -19.00 -23.30 4.68
CA PHE A 337 -18.19 -24.40 4.20
C PHE A 337 -16.75 -24.22 4.67
N SER A 338 -16.03 -25.31 4.90
CA SER A 338 -14.61 -25.28 5.20
C SER A 338 -13.93 -26.60 4.82
N VAL A 339 -12.81 -26.51 4.10
CA VAL A 339 -11.96 -27.67 3.78
C VAL A 339 -11.26 -28.21 5.02
N PHE A 340 -10.66 -27.33 5.82
CA PHE A 340 -9.97 -27.69 7.07
C PHE A 340 -10.87 -27.52 8.29
N THR A 341 -10.73 -28.38 9.29
CA THR A 341 -11.37 -28.16 10.61
C THR A 341 -10.72 -26.99 11.34
N GLU A 342 -11.34 -26.50 12.41
CA GLU A 342 -10.78 -25.44 13.25
C GLU A 342 -9.42 -25.84 13.83
N ASP A 343 -9.30 -27.08 14.33
CA ASP A 343 -8.02 -27.62 14.82
C ASP A 343 -6.97 -27.67 13.70
N GLU A 344 -7.34 -28.15 12.51
CA GLU A 344 -6.42 -28.22 11.38
C GLU A 344 -5.96 -26.84 10.92
N CYS A 345 -6.83 -25.83 10.95
CA CYS A 345 -6.42 -24.46 10.67
C CYS A 345 -5.33 -23.98 11.65
N VAL A 346 -5.46 -24.29 12.93
CA VAL A 346 -4.46 -23.90 13.95
C VAL A 346 -3.14 -24.64 13.71
N GLU A 347 -3.19 -25.95 13.45
CA GLU A 347 -2.00 -26.74 13.17
C GLU A 347 -1.28 -26.26 11.91
N ILE A 348 -2.02 -25.93 10.84
CA ILE A 348 -1.45 -25.35 9.62
C ILE A 348 -0.68 -24.07 9.95
N VAL A 349 -1.26 -23.15 10.73
CA VAL A 349 -0.60 -21.89 11.11
C VAL A 349 0.73 -22.15 11.81
N LEU A 350 0.76 -23.09 12.77
CA LEU A 350 1.97 -23.40 13.52
C LEU A 350 3.04 -24.05 12.64
N MET A 351 2.65 -25.01 11.80
CA MET A 351 3.56 -25.67 10.86
C MET A 351 4.12 -24.67 9.84
N GLU A 352 3.33 -23.71 9.36
CA GLU A 352 3.76 -22.65 8.46
C GLU A 352 4.80 -21.71 9.13
N ILE A 353 4.58 -21.34 10.40
CA ILE A 353 5.55 -20.55 11.18
C ILE A 353 6.86 -21.32 11.37
N GLN A 354 6.77 -22.61 11.66
CA GLN A 354 7.92 -23.51 11.90
C GLN A 354 8.58 -24.01 10.62
N LYS A 355 7.95 -23.79 9.45
CA LYS A 355 8.35 -24.33 8.14
C LYS A 355 8.39 -25.87 8.11
N ASP A 356 7.42 -26.50 8.77
CA ASP A 356 7.24 -27.97 8.78
C ASP A 356 6.45 -28.43 7.54
N GLU A 357 7.14 -28.48 6.39
CA GLU A 357 6.56 -28.92 5.11
C GLU A 357 6.09 -30.38 5.15
N GLU A 358 6.79 -31.25 5.88
CA GLU A 358 6.41 -32.67 5.99
C GLU A 358 5.11 -32.84 6.79
N GLY A 359 4.97 -32.09 7.89
CA GLY A 359 3.74 -31.99 8.68
C GLY A 359 2.56 -31.48 7.85
N LEU A 360 2.76 -30.40 7.09
CA LEU A 360 1.74 -29.83 6.20
C LEU A 360 1.29 -30.85 5.15
N GLN A 361 2.21 -31.53 4.47
CA GLN A 361 1.86 -32.54 3.48
C GLN A 361 1.03 -33.68 4.08
N LYS A 362 1.37 -34.15 5.29
CA LYS A 362 0.59 -35.19 6.00
C LYS A 362 -0.80 -34.69 6.38
N LEU A 363 -0.91 -33.46 6.87
CA LEU A 363 -2.19 -32.86 7.26
C LEU A 363 -3.10 -32.68 6.05
N TYR A 364 -2.60 -32.16 4.93
CA TYR A 364 -3.37 -31.98 3.70
C TYR A 364 -3.85 -33.32 3.13
N ASN A 365 -2.98 -34.35 3.12
CA ASN A 365 -3.38 -35.70 2.69
C ASN A 365 -4.50 -36.29 3.57
N LYS A 366 -4.48 -36.01 4.89
CA LYS A 366 -5.54 -36.44 5.81
C LYS A 366 -6.84 -35.70 5.52
N ALA A 367 -6.77 -34.39 5.33
CA ALA A 367 -7.92 -33.54 5.00
C ALA A 367 -8.52 -33.93 3.63
N GLU A 368 -7.71 -34.23 2.62
CA GLU A 368 -8.16 -34.70 1.30
C GLU A 368 -9.00 -35.99 1.41
N ARG A 369 -8.54 -36.97 2.20
CA ARG A 369 -9.27 -38.22 2.41
C ARG A 369 -10.61 -37.99 3.10
N ARG A 370 -10.65 -37.09 4.09
CA ARG A 370 -11.92 -36.69 4.74
C ARG A 370 -12.84 -36.04 3.71
N PHE A 371 -12.31 -35.07 2.97
CA PHE A 371 -13.03 -34.28 1.99
C PHE A 371 -13.67 -35.15 0.90
N LYS A 372 -12.87 -36.01 0.24
CA LYS A 372 -13.36 -36.94 -0.78
C LYS A 372 -14.46 -37.87 -0.26
N LYS A 373 -14.31 -38.35 0.97
CA LYS A 373 -15.32 -39.20 1.63
C LYS A 373 -16.62 -38.44 1.92
N GLU A 374 -16.53 -37.21 2.39
CA GLU A 374 -17.68 -36.37 2.76
C GLU A 374 -18.51 -35.96 1.53
N TYR A 375 -17.85 -35.59 0.44
CA TYR A 375 -18.49 -35.08 -0.77
C TYR A 375 -18.65 -36.11 -1.89
N GLY A 376 -18.20 -37.36 -1.70
CA GLY A 376 -18.34 -38.43 -2.70
C GLY A 376 -17.48 -38.25 -3.94
N ILE A 377 -16.39 -37.50 -3.84
CA ILE A 377 -15.46 -37.18 -4.93
C ILE A 377 -14.47 -38.34 -5.07
N LYS A 378 -14.27 -38.81 -6.30
CA LYS A 378 -13.46 -40.01 -6.59
C LYS A 378 -11.96 -39.77 -6.52
#